data_AF-A0A662I7X3-F1
#
_entry.id   AF-A0A662I7X3-F1
#
_cell.length_a   1.000
_cell.length_b   1.000
_cell.length_c   1.000
_cell.angle_alpha   90.00
_cell.angle_beta   90.00
_cell.angle_gamma   90.00
#
_symmetry.space_group_name_H-M   'P 1'
#
loop_
_entity.id
_entity.type
_entity.pdbx_description
1 polymer ?
#
loop_
_entity_poly.entity_id
_entity_poly.type
_entity_poly.pdbx_seq_one_letter_code
_entity_poly.pdbx_strand_id
1 'polypeptide(L)'
;MKIPFCVFCLKSGILCSRCQEKIDSGEYSELDITVCKKLIELESRFPELKEVEFVKSLRAGGLTIIVVKAPRGFPRRIWYEISRLLRRELGNIRIIEKGPDIKSMVEQLLSPAKVVSIATVWFPDGSSELVIKVSRHDSRRLFVSKEDLERIVSIFAKMNTRIEYI
;
A
#
# COMPACT_ATOMS: atom_id res chain seq x y z
N MET A 1 -0.66 8.37 15.83
CA MET A 1 -0.97 8.10 14.42
C MET A 1 -2.47 8.20 14.24
N LYS A 2 -2.96 8.76 13.13
CA LYS A 2 -4.40 8.76 12.83
C LYS A 2 -4.78 7.43 12.20
N ILE A 3 -5.69 6.71 12.84
CA ILE A 3 -6.14 5.39 12.37
C ILE A 3 -7.68 5.29 12.47
N PRO A 4 -8.31 4.45 11.65
CA PRO A 4 -9.76 4.31 11.63
C PRO A 4 -10.33 3.45 12.77
N PHE A 5 -9.47 2.80 13.57
CA PHE A 5 -9.88 1.89 14.65
C PHE A 5 -9.64 2.48 16.05
N CYS A 6 -10.37 1.99 17.04
CA CYS A 6 -10.14 2.34 18.44
C CYS A 6 -8.82 1.75 18.93
N VAL A 7 -7.96 2.58 19.54
CA VAL A 7 -6.67 2.14 20.12
C VAL A 7 -6.86 1.04 21.17
N PHE A 8 -7.92 1.13 21.98
CA PHE A 8 -8.27 0.10 22.95
C PHE A 8 -8.50 -1.26 22.27
N CYS A 9 -9.32 -1.30 21.22
CA CYS A 9 -9.63 -2.53 20.47
C CYS A 9 -8.38 -3.16 19.84
N LEU A 10 -7.48 -2.33 19.30
CA LEU A 10 -6.22 -2.83 18.73
C LEU A 10 -5.28 -3.41 19.79
N LYS A 11 -5.24 -2.83 21.00
CA LYS A 11 -4.42 -3.32 22.11
C LYS A 11 -5.01 -4.59 22.74
N SER A 12 -6.31 -4.61 22.99
CA SER A 12 -7.00 -5.75 23.62
C SER A 12 -7.17 -6.94 22.68
N GLY A 13 -7.20 -6.70 21.35
CA GLY A 13 -7.56 -7.71 20.36
C GLY A 13 -9.06 -7.99 20.29
N ILE A 14 -9.88 -7.29 21.10
CA ILE A 14 -11.34 -7.43 21.13
C ILE A 14 -11.94 -6.21 20.43
N LEU A 15 -12.61 -6.46 19.31
CA LEU A 15 -13.24 -5.43 18.50
C LEU A 15 -14.58 -5.01 19.12
N CYS A 16 -14.81 -3.70 19.23
CA CYS A 16 -16.14 -3.18 19.52
C CYS A 16 -17.03 -3.24 18.27
N SER A 17 -18.34 -3.14 18.44
CA SER A 17 -19.31 -3.20 17.33
C SER A 17 -18.96 -2.28 16.16
N ARG A 18 -18.51 -1.05 16.44
CA ARG A 18 -18.10 -0.08 15.41
C ARG A 18 -16.85 -0.51 14.62
N CYS A 19 -15.89 -1.17 15.26
CA CYS A 19 -14.70 -1.66 14.56
C CYS A 19 -15.03 -2.92 13.76
N GLN A 20 -15.95 -3.76 14.27
CA GLN A 20 -16.42 -4.95 13.59
C GLN A 20 -17.21 -4.61 12.33
N GLU A 21 -18.16 -3.65 12.40
CA GLU A 21 -18.93 -3.16 11.26
C GLU A 21 -18.04 -2.68 10.10
N LYS A 22 -16.89 -2.08 10.39
CA LYS A 22 -15.92 -1.63 9.38
C LYS A 22 -15.25 -2.77 8.61
N ILE A 23 -15.15 -3.95 9.23
CA ILE A 23 -14.63 -5.15 8.59
C ILE A 23 -15.76 -5.85 7.84
N ASP A 24 -16.91 -5.98 8.49
CA ASP A 24 -18.08 -6.66 7.94
C ASP A 24 -18.61 -5.96 6.69
N SER A 25 -18.50 -4.63 6.63
CA SER A 25 -18.82 -3.82 5.43
C SER A 25 -17.78 -3.94 4.30
N GLY A 26 -16.64 -4.59 4.54
CA GLY A 26 -15.53 -4.71 3.58
C GLY A 26 -14.72 -3.43 3.36
N GLU A 27 -15.00 -2.37 4.13
CA GLU A 27 -14.22 -1.13 4.09
C GLU A 27 -12.76 -1.41 4.48
N TYR A 28 -12.58 -2.25 5.51
CA TYR A 28 -11.31 -2.73 6.02
C TYR A 28 -11.27 -4.26 6.14
N SER A 29 -10.07 -4.80 6.29
CA SER A 29 -9.76 -6.22 6.39
C SER A 29 -9.06 -6.55 7.72
N GLU A 30 -8.97 -7.83 8.07
CA GLU A 30 -8.19 -8.27 9.24
C GLU A 30 -6.70 -7.89 9.14
N LEU A 31 -6.18 -7.79 7.92
CA LEU A 31 -4.83 -7.28 7.66
C LEU A 31 -4.68 -5.84 8.14
N ASP A 32 -5.70 -5.00 7.92
CA ASP A 32 -5.68 -3.59 8.35
C ASP A 32 -5.60 -3.48 9.86
N ILE A 33 -6.31 -4.32 10.60
CA ILE A 33 -6.23 -4.37 12.07
C ILE A 33 -4.82 -4.75 12.52
N THR A 34 -4.28 -5.82 11.92
CA THR A 34 -2.95 -6.32 12.28
C THR A 34 -1.88 -5.25 12.02
N VAL A 35 -1.95 -4.59 10.86
CA VAL A 35 -1.05 -3.49 10.48
C VAL A 35 -1.23 -2.29 11.42
N CYS A 36 -2.46 -1.84 11.68
CA CYS A 36 -2.71 -0.71 12.58
C CYS A 36 -2.22 -0.98 14.00
N LYS A 37 -2.44 -2.18 14.53
CA LYS A 37 -1.93 -2.57 15.86
C LYS A 37 -0.42 -2.41 15.93
N LYS A 38 0.29 -2.94 14.93
CA LYS A 38 1.76 -2.87 14.86
C LYS A 38 2.27 -1.44 14.69
N LEU A 39 1.60 -0.63 13.89
CA LEU A 39 1.96 0.77 13.70
C LEU A 39 1.79 1.59 15.00
N ILE A 40 0.76 1.32 15.82
CA ILE A 40 0.62 1.93 17.15
C ILE A 40 1.74 1.50 18.09
N GLU A 41 2.09 0.22 18.11
CA GLU A 41 3.20 -0.29 18.94
C GLU A 41 4.50 0.47 18.60
N LEU A 42 4.74 0.72 17.31
CA LEU A 42 5.90 1.46 16.81
C LEU A 42 5.84 2.98 17.04
N GLU A 43 4.66 3.56 17.27
CA GLU A 43 4.51 5.00 17.54
C GLU A 43 5.29 5.43 18.80
N SER A 44 5.43 4.54 19.78
CA SER A 44 6.25 4.78 20.98
C SER A 44 7.73 5.01 20.65
N ARG A 45 8.23 4.39 19.58
CA ARG A 45 9.62 4.45 19.13
C ARG A 45 9.85 5.52 18.07
N PHE A 46 8.83 5.84 17.28
CA PHE A 46 8.87 6.84 16.20
C PHE A 46 7.76 7.87 16.40
N PRO A 47 8.02 8.94 17.21
CA PRO A 47 7.05 9.99 17.47
C PRO A 47 6.51 10.68 16.20
N GLU A 48 7.26 10.65 15.10
CA GLU A 48 6.88 11.20 13.79
C GLU A 48 5.63 10.52 13.21
N LEU A 49 5.34 9.28 13.61
CA LEU A 49 4.10 8.58 13.22
C LEU A 49 2.84 9.25 13.76
N LYS A 50 2.93 10.17 14.73
CA LYS A 50 1.79 10.94 15.24
C LYS A 50 1.05 11.68 14.14
N GLU A 51 1.78 12.25 13.19
CA GLU A 51 1.24 13.07 12.10
C GLU A 51 0.83 12.25 10.87
N VAL A 52 1.11 10.95 10.86
CA VAL A 52 0.76 10.05 9.77
C VAL A 52 -0.66 9.51 9.95
N GLU A 53 -1.39 9.39 8.85
CA GLU A 53 -2.72 8.77 8.75
C GLU A 53 -2.63 7.43 8.01
N PHE A 54 -3.11 6.35 8.63
CA PHE A 54 -3.29 5.08 7.94
C PHE A 54 -4.50 5.15 7.02
N VAL A 55 -4.35 4.71 5.77
CA VAL A 55 -5.43 4.68 4.79
C VAL A 55 -5.97 3.27 4.63
N LYS A 56 -5.13 2.34 4.17
CA LYS A 56 -5.50 0.96 3.87
C LYS A 56 -4.27 0.09 3.70
N SER A 57 -4.41 -1.21 3.88
CA SER A 57 -3.41 -2.22 3.58
C SER A 57 -3.95 -3.28 2.63
N LEU A 58 -3.06 -3.85 1.83
CA LEU A 58 -3.38 -4.89 0.86
C LEU A 58 -2.27 -5.94 0.87
N ARG A 59 -2.62 -7.20 0.59
CA ARG A 59 -1.64 -8.27 0.47
C ARG A 59 -1.82 -8.98 -0.87
N ALA A 60 -0.73 -9.11 -1.63
CA ALA A 60 -0.70 -9.86 -2.88
C ALA A 60 0.70 -10.48 -3.08
N GLY A 61 0.76 -11.74 -3.52
CA GLY A 61 2.02 -12.43 -3.83
C GLY A 61 3.06 -12.44 -2.70
N GLY A 62 2.64 -12.37 -1.42
CA GLY A 62 3.54 -12.30 -0.27
C GLY A 62 4.11 -10.89 0.03
N LEU A 63 3.69 -9.86 -0.71
CA LEU A 63 3.95 -8.45 -0.41
C LEU A 63 2.74 -7.83 0.31
N THR A 64 2.99 -7.22 1.45
CA THR A 64 2.05 -6.40 2.21
C THR A 64 2.28 -4.94 1.88
N ILE A 65 1.30 -4.30 1.26
CA ILE A 65 1.33 -2.88 0.93
C ILE A 65 0.57 -2.12 2.01
N ILE A 66 1.18 -1.07 2.53
CA ILE A 66 0.62 -0.19 3.55
C ILE A 66 0.51 1.20 2.94
N VAL A 67 -0.71 1.71 2.79
CA VAL A 67 -0.97 3.04 2.26
C VAL A 67 -1.20 4.00 3.42
N VAL A 68 -0.46 5.09 3.40
CA VAL A 68 -0.49 6.12 4.43
C VAL A 68 -0.57 7.51 3.82
N LYS A 69 -1.09 8.49 4.55
CA LYS A 69 -0.84 9.91 4.27
C LYS A 69 0.15 10.41 5.30
N ALA A 70 1.24 11.01 4.85
CA ALA A 70 2.25 11.60 5.70
C ALA A 70 2.44 13.08 5.34
N PRO A 71 2.95 13.90 6.28
CA PRO A 71 3.38 15.26 5.96
C PRO A 71 4.41 15.27 4.81
N ARG A 72 4.40 16.33 4.01
CA ARG A 72 5.41 16.47 2.93
C ARG A 72 6.81 16.44 3.52
N GLY A 73 7.69 15.63 2.90
CA GLY A 73 9.07 15.50 3.35
C GLY A 73 9.26 14.52 4.52
N PHE A 74 8.28 13.67 4.81
CA PHE A 74 8.43 12.62 5.82
C PHE A 74 9.73 11.82 5.58
N PRO A 75 10.59 11.63 6.59
CA PRO A 75 11.90 11.05 6.37
C PRO A 75 11.83 9.61 5.84
N ARG A 76 12.33 9.40 4.61
CA ARG A 76 12.39 8.05 3.98
C ARG A 76 13.13 7.02 4.84
N ARG A 77 14.10 7.46 5.64
CA ARG A 77 14.83 6.59 6.59
C ARG A 77 13.90 5.97 7.62
N ILE A 78 12.92 6.73 8.12
CA ILE A 78 11.94 6.22 9.08
C ILE A 78 11.08 5.14 8.43
N TRP A 79 10.64 5.34 7.18
CA TRP A 79 9.92 4.30 6.43
C TRP A 79 10.74 3.03 6.24
N TYR A 80 12.04 3.17 5.96
CA TYR A 80 12.95 2.05 5.86
C TYR A 80 13.09 1.29 7.20
N GLU A 81 13.21 2.00 8.32
CA GLU A 81 13.32 1.37 9.64
C GLU A 81 12.00 0.68 10.06
N ILE A 82 10.85 1.33 9.84
CA ILE A 82 9.52 0.76 10.11
C ILE A 82 9.29 -0.48 9.25
N SER A 83 9.51 -0.39 7.94
CA SER A 83 9.33 -1.54 7.03
C SER A 83 10.23 -2.71 7.44
N ARG A 84 11.47 -2.46 7.85
CA ARG A 84 12.38 -3.50 8.37
C ARG A 84 11.86 -4.18 9.64
N LEU A 85 11.29 -3.42 10.57
CA LEU A 85 10.72 -3.98 11.81
C LEU A 85 9.48 -4.82 11.53
N LEU A 86 8.55 -4.28 10.74
CA LEU A 86 7.31 -4.97 10.38
C LEU A 86 7.57 -6.21 9.49
N ARG A 87 8.66 -6.22 8.71
CA ARG A 87 8.99 -7.32 7.78
C ARG A 87 9.13 -8.68 8.47
N ARG A 88 9.56 -8.67 9.74
CA ARG A 88 9.72 -9.89 10.56
C ARG A 88 8.41 -10.61 10.83
N GLU A 89 7.30 -9.87 10.85
CA GLU A 89 6.00 -10.40 11.23
C GLU A 89 5.04 -10.50 10.03
N LEU A 90 5.08 -9.54 9.10
CA LEU A 90 4.10 -9.43 8.01
C LEU A 90 4.67 -9.80 6.62
N GLY A 91 5.90 -10.32 6.57
CA GLY A 91 6.57 -10.67 5.31
C GLY A 91 7.10 -9.44 4.57
N ASN A 92 7.24 -9.50 3.25
CA ASN A 92 7.75 -8.35 2.49
C ASN A 92 6.78 -7.17 2.61
N ILE A 93 7.29 -5.97 2.90
CA ILE A 93 6.45 -4.79 3.11
C ILE A 93 6.81 -3.69 2.15
N ARG A 94 5.78 -3.02 1.65
CA ARG A 94 5.89 -1.79 0.90
C ARG A 94 5.02 -0.72 1.54
N ILE A 95 5.64 0.36 2.02
CA ILE A 95 4.89 1.52 2.51
C ILE A 95 4.82 2.52 1.36
N ILE A 96 3.61 2.97 1.05
CA ILE A 96 3.33 3.89 -0.05
C ILE A 96 2.60 5.11 0.52
N GLU A 97 3.09 6.28 0.19
CA GLU A 97 2.42 7.54 0.51
C GLU A 97 1.32 7.79 -0.53
N LYS A 98 0.10 8.05 -0.04
CA LYS A 98 -1.04 8.43 -0.87
C LYS A 98 -0.77 9.80 -1.49
N GLY A 99 -0.28 9.77 -2.73
CA GLY A 99 -0.10 10.94 -3.57
C GLY A 99 -1.42 11.44 -4.17
N PRO A 100 -1.40 12.60 -4.85
CA PRO A 100 -2.56 13.14 -5.56
C PRO A 100 -2.85 12.37 -6.86
N ASP A 101 -1.85 11.72 -7.44
CA ASP A 101 -1.91 11.05 -8.74
C ASP A 101 -1.55 9.55 -8.67
N ILE A 102 -2.14 8.77 -9.57
CA ILE A 102 -1.88 7.33 -9.71
C ILE A 102 -0.43 7.05 -10.10
N LYS A 103 0.21 7.96 -10.82
CA LYS A 103 1.59 7.81 -11.30
C LYS A 103 2.57 7.72 -10.14
N SER A 104 2.50 8.65 -9.18
CA SER A 104 3.32 8.62 -7.98
C SER A 104 3.15 7.32 -7.19
N MET A 105 1.92 6.81 -7.10
CA MET A 105 1.64 5.57 -6.40
C MET A 105 2.23 4.36 -7.14
N VAL A 106 2.11 4.30 -8.46
CA VAL A 106 2.70 3.24 -9.31
C VAL A 106 4.23 3.26 -9.22
N GLU A 107 4.87 4.42 -9.28
CA GLU A 107 6.33 4.55 -9.13
C GLU A 107 6.81 4.08 -7.75
N GLN A 108 6.08 4.42 -6.69
CA GLN A 108 6.36 3.95 -5.33
C GLN A 108 6.15 2.45 -5.18
N LEU A 109 5.13 1.87 -5.82
CA LEU A 109 4.86 0.44 -5.78
C LEU A 109 5.94 -0.35 -6.53
N LEU A 110 6.31 0.10 -7.73
CA LEU A 110 7.22 -0.60 -8.63
C LEU A 110 8.70 -0.32 -8.34
N SER A 111 9.05 0.60 -7.44
CA SER A 111 10.47 0.82 -7.13
C SER A 111 11.12 -0.45 -6.53
N PRO A 112 12.37 -0.80 -6.88
CA PRO A 112 13.34 0.01 -7.61
C PRO A 112 13.19 -0.06 -9.14
N ALA A 113 12.20 -0.77 -9.68
CA ALA A 113 12.01 -0.83 -11.13
C ALA A 113 11.61 0.53 -11.70
N LYS A 114 12.33 0.94 -12.75
CA LYS A 114 12.08 2.20 -13.42
C LYS A 114 10.84 2.09 -14.30
N VAL A 115 9.83 2.89 -13.97
CA VAL A 115 8.65 3.09 -14.82
C VAL A 115 9.06 4.00 -15.98
N VAL A 116 8.90 3.52 -17.21
CA VAL A 116 9.24 4.24 -18.44
C VAL A 116 8.08 5.13 -18.87
N SER A 117 6.86 4.60 -18.85
CA SER A 117 5.66 5.35 -19.19
C SER A 117 4.42 4.79 -18.50
N ILE A 118 3.44 5.66 -18.27
CA ILE A 118 2.10 5.29 -17.82
C ILE A 118 1.13 5.99 -18.77
N ALA A 119 0.26 5.23 -19.42
CA ALA A 119 -0.71 5.76 -20.37
C ALA A 119 -2.04 5.03 -20.24
N THR A 120 -3.14 5.75 -20.41
CA THR A 120 -4.48 5.16 -20.54
C THR A 120 -4.77 4.91 -22.01
N VAL A 121 -5.02 3.66 -22.37
CA VAL A 121 -5.48 3.24 -23.70
C VAL A 121 -7.00 3.17 -23.67
N TRP A 122 -7.64 3.83 -24.63
CA TRP A 122 -9.09 3.84 -24.80
C TRP A 122 -9.45 2.98 -26.00
N PHE A 123 -10.40 2.07 -25.81
CA PHE A 123 -10.84 1.17 -26.86
C PHE A 123 -12.15 1.68 -27.51
N PRO A 124 -12.42 1.31 -28.78
CA PRO A 124 -13.64 1.72 -29.48
C PRO A 124 -14.95 1.24 -28.83
N ASP A 125 -14.89 0.21 -27.98
CA ASP A 125 -16.02 -0.31 -27.20
C ASP A 125 -16.35 0.55 -25.96
N GLY A 126 -15.60 1.63 -25.72
CA GLY A 126 -15.74 2.51 -24.57
C GLY A 126 -15.00 2.04 -23.31
N SER A 127 -14.32 0.88 -23.37
CA SER A 127 -13.47 0.42 -22.28
C SER A 127 -12.13 1.17 -22.27
N SER A 128 -11.47 1.16 -21.11
CA SER A 128 -10.14 1.76 -20.96
C SER A 128 -9.23 0.90 -20.09
N GLU A 129 -7.94 0.92 -20.42
CA GLU A 129 -6.92 0.15 -19.73
C GLU A 129 -5.70 1.03 -19.44
N LEU A 130 -5.17 0.94 -18.22
CA LEU A 130 -3.96 1.63 -17.80
C LEU A 130 -2.75 0.77 -18.15
N VAL A 131 -1.96 1.19 -19.14
CA VAL A 131 -0.75 0.51 -19.59
C VAL A 131 0.48 1.13 -18.95
N ILE A 132 1.25 0.33 -18.23
CA ILE A 132 2.46 0.73 -17.50
C ILE A 132 3.65 0.02 -18.13
N LYS A 133 4.57 0.78 -18.73
CA LYS A 133 5.81 0.24 -19.29
C LYS A 133 6.92 0.32 -18.26
N VAL A 134 7.59 -0.81 -18.00
CA VAL A 134 8.64 -0.96 -17.00
C VAL A 134 9.89 -1.51 -17.67
N SER A 135 11.06 -1.00 -17.30
CA SER A 135 12.35 -1.54 -17.75
C SER A 135 12.47 -3.04 -17.47
N ARG A 136 12.68 -3.86 -18.50
CA ARG A 136 12.85 -5.32 -18.40
C ARG A 136 14.09 -5.71 -17.60
N HIS A 137 15.11 -4.86 -17.59
CA HIS A 137 16.29 -5.07 -16.77
C HIS A 137 15.95 -5.00 -15.27
N ASP A 138 15.10 -4.06 -14.87
CA ASP A 138 14.76 -3.86 -13.47
C ASP A 138 13.57 -4.71 -13.00
N SER A 139 12.77 -5.27 -13.91
CA SER A 139 11.63 -6.12 -13.54
C SER A 139 12.05 -7.35 -12.72
N ARG A 140 13.27 -7.87 -12.94
CA ARG A 140 13.86 -8.97 -12.15
C ARG A 140 14.09 -8.63 -10.68
N ARG A 141 14.08 -7.33 -10.32
CA ARG A 141 14.25 -6.85 -8.94
C ARG A 141 12.94 -6.77 -8.16
N LEU A 142 11.81 -6.99 -8.84
CA LEU A 142 10.50 -7.03 -8.20
C LEU A 142 10.29 -8.39 -7.54
N PHE A 143 9.86 -8.37 -6.27
CA PHE A 143 9.62 -9.57 -5.48
C PHE A 143 8.24 -10.20 -5.73
N VAL A 144 7.43 -9.60 -6.59
CA VAL A 144 6.02 -9.90 -6.79
C VAL A 144 5.78 -10.21 -8.25
N SER A 145 4.86 -11.14 -8.53
CA SER A 145 4.45 -11.47 -9.89
C SER A 145 3.88 -10.23 -10.61
N LYS A 146 3.95 -10.26 -11.94
CA LYS A 146 3.38 -9.19 -12.77
C LYS A 146 1.88 -9.06 -12.52
N GLU A 147 1.20 -10.20 -12.43
CA GLU A 147 -0.25 -10.32 -12.29
C GLU A 147 -0.72 -9.75 -10.94
N ASP A 148 0.02 -9.99 -9.87
CA ASP A 148 -0.29 -9.42 -8.55
C ASP A 148 -0.11 -7.90 -8.53
N LEU A 149 0.96 -7.39 -9.16
CA LEU A 149 1.16 -5.95 -9.29
C LEU A 149 0.05 -5.29 -10.11
N GLU A 150 -0.37 -5.92 -11.20
CA GLU A 150 -1.50 -5.45 -12.02
C GLU A 150 -2.80 -5.40 -11.20
N ARG A 151 -3.11 -6.43 -10.41
CA ARG A 151 -4.27 -6.45 -9.52
C ARG A 151 -4.24 -5.31 -8.52
N ILE A 152 -3.09 -5.12 -7.86
CA ILE A 152 -2.91 -4.04 -6.88
C ILE A 152 -3.19 -2.68 -7.52
N VAL A 153 -2.52 -2.38 -8.64
CA VAL A 153 -2.69 -1.09 -9.31
C VAL A 153 -4.12 -0.92 -9.78
N SER A 154 -4.77 -1.97 -10.27
CA SER A 154 -6.15 -1.92 -10.74
C SER A 154 -7.14 -1.56 -9.62
N ILE A 155 -6.93 -2.09 -8.40
CA ILE A 155 -7.75 -1.74 -7.22
C ILE A 155 -7.66 -0.24 -6.91
N PHE A 156 -6.47 0.33 -6.99
CA PHE A 156 -6.25 1.75 -6.69
C PHE A 156 -6.69 2.68 -7.84
N ALA A 157 -6.40 2.30 -9.09
CA ALA A 157 -6.78 3.05 -10.28
C ALA A 157 -8.28 2.94 -10.57
N LYS A 158 -8.97 1.94 -10.02
CA LYS A 158 -10.35 1.56 -10.36
C LYS A 158 -10.53 1.31 -11.87
N MET A 159 -9.48 0.83 -12.51
CA MET A 159 -9.39 0.57 -13.94
C MET A 159 -8.57 -0.70 -14.15
N ASN A 160 -8.82 -1.43 -15.23
CA ASN A 160 -7.95 -2.54 -15.60
C ASN A 160 -6.54 -1.99 -15.89
N THR A 161 -5.50 -2.67 -15.41
CA THR A 161 -4.13 -2.28 -15.72
C THR A 161 -3.30 -3.44 -16.25
N ARG A 162 -2.44 -3.11 -17.22
CA ARG A 162 -1.48 -4.01 -17.84
C ARG A 162 -0.07 -3.47 -17.68
N ILE A 163 0.84 -4.33 -17.23
CA ILE A 163 2.27 -4.04 -17.10
C ILE A 163 3.01 -4.66 -18.28
N GLU A 164 3.79 -3.86 -19.00
CA GLU A 164 4.63 -4.32 -20.11
C GLU A 164 6.10 -4.15 -19.76
N TYR A 165 6.87 -5.24 -19.85
CA TYR A 165 8.32 -5.19 -19.67
C TYR A 165 8.99 -4.92 -21.01
N ILE A 166 9.65 -3.77 -21.11
CA ILE A 166 10.34 -3.31 -22.33
C ILE A 166 11.86 -3.31 -22.16
#